data_AF-F2Q521-F1
#
_entry.id   AF-F2Q521-F1
#
_cell.length_a   1.000
_cell.length_b   1.000
_cell.length_c   1.000
_cell.angle_alpha   90.00
_cell.angle_beta   90.00
_cell.angle_gamma   90.00
#
_symmetry.space_group_name_H-M   'P 1'
#
loop_
_entity.id
_entity.type
_entity.pdbx_description
1 polymer ?
#
loop_
_entity_poly.entity_id
_entity_poly.type
_entity_poly.pdbx_seq_one_letter_code
_entity_poly.pdbx_strand_id
1 'polypeptide(L)'
;MSLLPVTKGIPIYFLKTKSTPHDGYEEYFSPSKGFKPCFIPVLEHKFNHNNLQKVKDLILSGAVAKQYGGIIFTSQRAVEGFSRMVQDEVGKNHTVTLSHSLSFYSVGPATYRSLKSLCDVYFPHSQVIGEEAGTGEKLSGLILAHYNGLQRNTSDENGPSGGIRKKLPLLFLVGEQHRDIIPKTLMSPSLDEEERIGVVTMVVYETGVMESFGQDFVAALKKEEQANNANISAGNMSPHKQLMWVVVFSPSGCKVMLQHLGLLEEDQPGEHTSSVQPPGKNRTSSRWPRFDCRIATIGPTTRDHLVSNFAVQPDVCAEKPSPDGLWEGIEPIIEEWKRSREQDR
;
A
#
# COMPACT_ATOMS: atom_id res chain seq x y z
N MET A 1 11.10 -39.21 -26.15
CA MET A 1 11.32 -38.11 -25.20
C MET A 1 10.27 -38.20 -24.12
N SER A 2 10.65 -38.67 -22.93
CA SER A 2 9.73 -38.84 -21.80
C SER A 2 9.38 -37.46 -21.24
N LEU A 3 8.09 -37.12 -21.26
CA LEU A 3 7.53 -35.96 -20.57
C LEU A 3 7.70 -36.19 -19.06
N LEU A 4 8.57 -35.38 -18.43
CA LEU A 4 8.71 -35.38 -16.98
C LEU A 4 7.36 -34.97 -16.34
N PRO A 5 6.88 -35.65 -15.29
CA PRO A 5 5.62 -35.31 -14.66
C PRO A 5 5.70 -33.93 -14.01
N VAL A 6 4.66 -33.13 -14.22
CA VAL A 6 4.45 -31.81 -13.61
C VAL A 6 4.15 -31.98 -12.11
N THR A 7 5.15 -32.25 -11.26
CA THR A 7 4.93 -32.28 -9.78
C THR A 7 6.10 -31.87 -8.87
N LYS A 8 7.31 -31.49 -9.35
CA LYS A 8 8.49 -31.28 -8.47
C LYS A 8 8.97 -29.84 -8.21
N GLY A 9 8.23 -28.81 -8.60
CA GLY A 9 8.68 -27.42 -8.40
C GLY A 9 8.71 -26.99 -6.92
N ILE A 10 9.67 -26.15 -6.54
CA ILE A 10 9.79 -25.54 -5.21
C ILE A 10 8.68 -24.49 -5.05
N PRO A 11 7.77 -24.64 -4.07
CA PRO A 11 6.75 -23.63 -3.78
C PRO A 11 7.38 -22.33 -3.31
N ILE A 12 6.97 -21.22 -3.92
CA ILE A 12 7.43 -19.88 -3.55
C ILE A 12 6.23 -18.94 -3.46
N TYR A 13 5.95 -18.46 -2.26
CA TYR A 13 4.82 -17.59 -1.94
C TYR A 13 5.27 -16.14 -1.89
N PHE A 14 4.84 -15.34 -2.85
CA PHE A 14 5.08 -13.91 -2.89
C PHE A 14 3.96 -13.18 -2.14
N LEU A 15 4.30 -12.61 -0.99
CA LEU A 15 3.37 -11.83 -0.18
C LEU A 15 3.26 -10.40 -0.72
N LYS A 16 2.70 -10.29 -1.93
CA LYS A 16 2.38 -9.04 -2.64
C LYS A 16 1.22 -9.26 -3.61
N THR A 17 0.55 -8.18 -3.98
CA THR A 17 -0.37 -8.17 -5.12
C THR A 17 0.41 -8.40 -6.40
N LYS A 18 0.01 -9.39 -7.21
CA LYS A 18 0.62 -9.66 -8.51
C LYS A 18 0.51 -8.44 -9.43
N SER A 19 1.61 -8.02 -10.04
CA SER A 19 1.63 -6.93 -11.01
C SER A 19 0.97 -7.36 -12.33
N THR A 20 0.31 -6.43 -13.02
CA THR A 20 -0.33 -6.65 -14.32
C THR A 20 0.13 -5.59 -15.34
N PRO A 21 0.24 -5.94 -16.64
CA PRO A 21 -0.02 -7.25 -17.24
C PRO A 21 1.09 -8.29 -16.97
N HIS A 22 2.28 -7.86 -16.56
CA HIS A 22 3.44 -8.71 -16.31
C HIS A 22 3.95 -8.55 -14.88
N ASP A 23 4.41 -9.64 -14.27
CA ASP A 23 5.09 -9.63 -12.97
C ASP A 23 6.48 -10.26 -13.10
N GLY A 24 7.52 -9.46 -12.87
CA GLY A 24 8.90 -9.91 -13.01
C GLY A 24 9.28 -11.07 -12.08
N TYR A 25 8.62 -11.23 -10.92
CA TYR A 25 8.86 -12.38 -10.04
C TYR A 25 8.23 -13.66 -10.60
N GLU A 26 7.07 -13.58 -11.24
CA GLU A 26 6.45 -14.74 -11.90
C GLU A 26 7.29 -15.24 -13.07
N GLU A 27 7.76 -14.31 -13.90
CA GLU A 27 8.61 -14.61 -15.05
C GLU A 27 9.96 -15.21 -14.61
N TYR A 28 10.54 -14.65 -13.54
CA TYR A 28 11.83 -15.11 -13.03
C TYR A 28 11.74 -16.45 -12.29
N PHE A 29 10.73 -16.65 -11.44
CA PHE A 29 10.51 -17.85 -10.64
C PHE A 29 9.41 -18.73 -11.24
N SER A 30 9.59 -19.11 -12.50
CA SER A 30 8.57 -19.80 -13.28
C SER A 30 8.59 -21.34 -13.10
N PRO A 31 7.50 -22.04 -13.46
CA PRO A 31 7.46 -23.50 -13.51
C PRO A 31 8.54 -24.15 -14.37
N SER A 32 8.96 -23.51 -15.47
CA SER A 32 10.04 -24.02 -16.32
C SER A 32 11.41 -24.00 -15.65
N LYS A 33 11.58 -23.17 -14.61
CA LYS A 33 12.78 -23.10 -13.76
C LYS A 33 12.66 -23.92 -12.48
N GLY A 34 11.61 -24.73 -12.35
CA GLY A 34 11.41 -25.59 -11.18
C GLY A 34 10.81 -24.87 -9.98
N PHE A 35 10.09 -23.77 -10.17
CA PHE A 35 9.35 -23.07 -9.11
C PHE A 35 7.84 -23.21 -9.26
N LYS A 36 7.09 -23.04 -8.17
CA LYS A 36 5.63 -22.88 -8.20
C LYS A 36 5.30 -21.52 -7.56
N PRO A 37 5.28 -20.43 -8.35
CA PRO A 37 5.01 -19.10 -7.82
C PRO A 37 3.54 -18.97 -7.43
N CYS A 38 3.28 -18.45 -6.23
CA CYS A 38 1.94 -18.15 -5.75
C CYS A 38 1.93 -16.74 -5.17
N PHE A 39 1.03 -15.88 -5.64
CA PHE A 39 0.89 -14.52 -5.15
C PHE A 39 -0.25 -14.46 -4.15
N ILE A 40 0.04 -13.97 -2.96
CA ILE A 40 -0.93 -13.74 -1.90
C ILE A 40 -0.93 -12.24 -1.62
N PRO A 41 -1.96 -11.51 -2.03
CA PRO A 41 -2.03 -10.09 -1.74
C PRO A 41 -2.09 -9.87 -0.22
N VAL A 42 -1.41 -8.83 0.26
CA VAL A 42 -1.28 -8.55 1.70
C VAL A 42 -1.93 -7.24 2.07
N LEU A 43 -1.92 -6.27 1.16
CA LEU A 43 -2.40 -4.92 1.42
C LEU A 43 -3.70 -4.67 0.67
N GLU A 44 -4.65 -4.04 1.36
CA GLU A 44 -5.82 -3.45 0.74
C GLU A 44 -5.89 -1.96 1.09
N HIS A 45 -6.63 -1.24 0.25
CA HIS A 45 -6.92 0.17 0.48
C HIS A 45 -8.41 0.29 0.76
N LYS A 46 -8.74 0.74 1.97
CA LYS A 46 -10.11 0.95 2.42
C LYS A 46 -10.44 2.43 2.36
N PHE A 47 -11.52 2.79 1.68
CA PHE A 47 -11.99 4.16 1.70
C PHE A 47 -12.64 4.46 3.06
N ASN A 48 -12.30 5.63 3.63
CA ASN A 48 -12.93 6.09 4.86
C ASN A 48 -14.30 6.69 4.52
N HIS A 49 -15.32 5.82 4.48
CA HIS A 49 -16.68 6.19 4.09
C HIS A 49 -17.26 7.31 4.96
N ASN A 50 -16.96 7.34 6.25
CA ASN A 50 -17.44 8.39 7.16
C ASN A 50 -16.91 9.77 6.78
N ASN A 51 -15.63 9.87 6.42
CA ASN A 51 -15.05 11.15 6.01
C ASN A 51 -15.45 11.53 4.59
N LEU A 52 -15.52 10.58 3.66
CA LEU A 52 -16.08 10.83 2.32
C LEU A 52 -17.54 11.29 2.38
N GLN A 53 -18.33 10.74 3.30
CA GLN A 53 -19.70 11.18 3.57
C GLN A 53 -19.74 12.64 4.03
N LYS A 54 -18.84 13.08 4.93
CA LYS A 54 -18.74 14.49 5.32
C LYS A 54 -18.41 15.40 4.13
N VAL A 55 -17.49 14.97 3.26
CA VAL A 55 -17.16 15.72 2.03
C VAL A 55 -18.38 15.80 1.11
N LYS A 56 -19.12 14.70 0.96
CA LYS A 56 -20.37 14.65 0.20
C LYS A 56 -21.38 15.66 0.74
N ASP A 57 -21.62 15.65 2.05
CA ASP A 57 -22.59 16.55 2.69
C ASP A 57 -22.19 18.03 2.53
N LEU A 58 -20.89 18.34 2.58
CA LEU A 58 -20.37 19.67 2.28
C LEU A 58 -20.61 20.10 0.83
N ILE A 59 -20.49 19.18 -0.13
CA ILE A 59 -20.77 19.45 -1.54
C ILE A 59 -22.26 19.64 -1.78
N LEU A 60 -23.10 18.72 -1.29
CA LEU A 60 -24.56 18.76 -1.49
C LEU A 60 -25.19 20.02 -0.87
N SER A 61 -24.73 20.43 0.30
CA SER A 61 -25.18 21.66 0.97
C SER A 61 -24.59 22.94 0.35
N GLY A 62 -23.62 22.82 -0.55
CA GLY A 62 -22.82 23.93 -1.08
C GLY A 62 -21.93 24.63 -0.05
N ALA A 63 -21.84 24.10 1.18
CA ALA A 63 -21.00 24.64 2.24
C ALA A 63 -19.50 24.53 1.90
N VAL A 64 -19.10 23.57 1.06
CA VAL A 64 -17.70 23.38 0.66
C VAL A 64 -17.07 24.66 0.10
N ALA A 65 -17.78 25.40 -0.77
CA ALA A 65 -17.28 26.63 -1.37
C ALA A 65 -17.32 27.84 -0.43
N LYS A 66 -18.03 27.73 0.70
CA LYS A 66 -18.08 28.77 1.75
C LYS A 66 -17.02 28.54 2.83
N GLN A 67 -16.61 27.28 3.02
CA GLN A 67 -15.66 26.88 4.06
C GLN A 67 -14.25 26.70 3.53
N TYR A 68 -14.09 26.34 2.24
CA TYR A 68 -12.81 26.02 1.66
C TYR A 68 -12.58 26.77 0.35
N GLY A 69 -11.35 27.23 0.15
CA GLY A 69 -10.90 27.87 -1.10
C GLY A 69 -10.45 26.89 -2.17
N GLY A 70 -10.36 25.61 -1.84
CA GLY A 70 -9.89 24.58 -2.75
C GLY A 70 -9.61 23.25 -2.04
N ILE A 71 -9.32 22.23 -2.84
CA ILE A 71 -9.10 20.86 -2.39
C ILE A 71 -7.75 20.35 -2.89
N ILE A 72 -6.96 19.75 -1.99
CA ILE A 72 -5.63 19.23 -2.27
C ILE A 72 -5.67 17.70 -2.29
N PHE A 73 -4.96 17.09 -3.24
CA PHE A 73 -4.78 15.65 -3.39
C PHE A 73 -3.30 15.30 -3.60
N THR A 74 -2.77 14.36 -2.81
CA THR A 74 -1.39 13.85 -3.01
C THR A 74 -1.35 12.38 -3.41
N SER A 75 -2.51 11.77 -3.65
CA SER A 75 -2.64 10.35 -3.92
C SER A 75 -3.76 10.09 -4.92
N GLN A 76 -3.49 9.28 -5.94
CA GLN A 76 -4.51 8.78 -6.87
C GLN A 76 -5.65 8.05 -6.14
N ARG A 77 -5.37 7.41 -5.00
CA ARG A 77 -6.41 6.71 -4.21
C ARG A 77 -7.38 7.67 -3.56
N ALA A 78 -6.90 8.81 -3.07
CA ALA A 78 -7.79 9.86 -2.56
C ALA A 78 -8.68 10.40 -3.67
N VAL A 79 -8.13 10.59 -4.88
CA VAL A 79 -8.90 10.99 -6.08
C VAL A 79 -9.92 9.93 -6.47
N GLU A 80 -9.57 8.64 -6.38
CA GLU A 80 -10.48 7.53 -6.69
C GLU A 80 -11.68 7.51 -5.75
N GLY A 81 -11.46 7.56 -4.43
CA GLY A 81 -12.54 7.59 -3.43
C GLY A 81 -13.44 8.82 -3.59
N PHE A 82 -12.85 9.98 -3.85
CA PHE A 82 -13.58 11.22 -4.14
C PHE A 82 -14.38 11.13 -5.44
N SER A 83 -13.78 10.59 -6.51
CA SER A 83 -14.42 10.40 -7.81
C SER A 83 -15.66 9.52 -7.70
N ARG A 84 -15.55 8.37 -7.02
CA ARG A 84 -16.69 7.46 -6.80
C ARG A 84 -17.84 8.16 -6.08
N MET A 85 -17.54 8.82 -4.95
CA MET A 85 -18.55 9.58 -4.21
C MET A 85 -19.23 10.65 -5.08
N VAL A 86 -18.47 11.41 -5.88
CA VAL A 86 -19.04 12.44 -6.77
C VAL A 86 -19.90 11.82 -7.88
N GLN A 87 -19.44 10.74 -8.51
CA GLN A 87 -20.10 10.09 -9.63
C GLN A 87 -21.39 9.37 -9.20
N ASP A 88 -21.31 8.60 -8.11
CA ASP A 88 -22.37 7.69 -7.70
C ASP A 88 -23.43 8.39 -6.83
N GLU A 89 -23.04 9.42 -6.06
CA GLU A 89 -23.89 9.96 -4.99
C GLU A 89 -24.21 11.45 -5.10
N VAL A 90 -23.39 12.25 -5.81
CA VAL A 90 -23.59 13.71 -5.94
C VAL A 90 -24.17 14.09 -7.30
N GLY A 91 -23.55 13.62 -8.37
CA GLY A 91 -23.92 14.01 -9.74
C GLY A 91 -23.51 15.44 -10.14
N LYS A 92 -23.82 15.80 -11.39
CA LYS A 92 -23.38 17.07 -12.01
C LYS A 92 -24.08 18.31 -11.48
N ASN A 93 -25.37 18.22 -11.15
CA ASN A 93 -26.20 19.39 -10.84
C ASN A 93 -25.70 20.18 -9.62
N HIS A 94 -25.13 19.50 -8.63
CA HIS A 94 -24.59 20.13 -7.42
C HIS A 94 -23.17 20.69 -7.61
N THR A 95 -22.42 20.20 -8.60
CA THR A 95 -20.98 20.45 -8.73
C THR A 95 -20.64 21.58 -9.71
N VAL A 96 -21.48 21.82 -10.73
CA VAL A 96 -21.28 22.90 -11.72
C VAL A 96 -21.19 24.27 -11.06
N THR A 97 -22.13 24.64 -10.18
CA THR A 97 -22.10 25.94 -9.49
C THR A 97 -20.88 26.08 -8.58
N LEU A 98 -20.48 25.00 -7.91
CA LEU A 98 -19.29 24.99 -7.04
C LEU A 98 -18.00 25.15 -7.83
N SER A 99 -17.98 24.74 -9.10
CA SER A 99 -16.77 24.72 -9.91
C SER A 99 -16.18 26.11 -10.16
N HIS A 100 -16.98 27.17 -10.08
CA HIS A 100 -16.50 28.55 -10.18
C HIS A 100 -15.73 29.04 -8.95
N SER A 101 -15.91 28.38 -7.80
CA SER A 101 -15.37 28.84 -6.52
C SER A 101 -14.27 27.92 -5.96
N LEU A 102 -14.15 26.71 -6.50
CA LEU A 102 -13.18 25.71 -6.03
C LEU A 102 -12.00 25.59 -6.99
N SER A 103 -10.79 25.58 -6.43
CA SER A 103 -9.57 25.15 -7.11
C SER A 103 -9.11 23.79 -6.61
N PHE A 104 -8.51 23.01 -7.49
CA PHE A 104 -8.00 21.68 -7.19
C PHE A 104 -6.48 21.67 -7.32
N TYR A 105 -5.80 21.02 -6.38
CA TYR A 105 -4.35 20.93 -6.34
C TYR A 105 -3.94 19.47 -6.26
N SER A 106 -2.93 19.07 -7.02
CA SER A 106 -2.48 17.68 -7.08
C SER A 106 -0.96 17.55 -7.11
N VAL A 107 -0.42 16.48 -6.51
CA VAL A 107 1.00 16.12 -6.65
C VAL A 107 1.17 15.12 -7.79
N GLY A 108 1.88 15.59 -8.83
CA GLY A 108 2.46 14.80 -9.89
C GLY A 108 1.49 14.40 -11.01
N PRO A 109 2.02 13.95 -12.16
CA PRO A 109 1.22 13.81 -13.38
C PRO A 109 0.12 12.76 -13.27
N ALA A 110 0.35 11.68 -12.52
CA ALA A 110 -0.63 10.60 -12.39
C ALA A 110 -1.87 11.03 -11.59
N THR A 111 -1.67 11.66 -10.43
CA THR A 111 -2.76 12.21 -9.61
C THR A 111 -3.49 13.32 -10.35
N TYR A 112 -2.73 14.21 -11.01
CA TYR A 112 -3.29 15.31 -11.81
C TYR A 112 -4.23 14.80 -12.90
N ARG A 113 -3.79 13.83 -13.71
CA ARG A 113 -4.63 13.28 -14.79
C ARG A 113 -5.93 12.69 -14.28
N SER A 114 -5.87 11.86 -13.23
CA SER A 114 -7.08 11.29 -12.62
C SER A 114 -8.04 12.37 -12.12
N LEU A 115 -7.52 13.41 -11.48
CA LEU A 115 -8.34 14.51 -10.95
C LEU A 115 -8.91 15.38 -12.07
N LYS A 116 -8.11 15.68 -13.09
CA LYS A 116 -8.52 16.47 -14.25
C LYS A 116 -9.66 15.81 -15.02
N SER A 117 -9.59 14.50 -15.24
CA SER A 117 -10.69 13.74 -15.87
C SER A 117 -12.00 13.83 -15.09
N LEU A 118 -11.96 13.86 -13.75
CA LEU A 118 -13.15 14.09 -12.94
C LEU A 118 -13.65 15.54 -13.08
N CYS A 119 -12.75 16.52 -12.95
CA CYS A 119 -13.09 17.94 -13.01
C CYS A 119 -13.68 18.34 -14.36
N ASP A 120 -13.20 17.81 -15.48
CA ASP A 120 -13.75 18.12 -16.80
C ASP A 120 -15.24 17.77 -16.94
N VAL A 121 -15.70 16.77 -16.17
CA VAL A 121 -17.07 16.28 -16.22
C VAL A 121 -17.96 16.89 -15.14
N TYR A 122 -17.44 17.03 -13.91
CA TYR A 122 -18.22 17.43 -12.74
C TYR A 122 -17.89 18.84 -12.23
N PHE A 123 -16.68 19.34 -12.47
CA PHE A 123 -16.23 20.67 -12.04
C PHE A 123 -15.64 21.49 -13.21
N PRO A 124 -16.41 21.75 -14.28
CA PRO A 124 -15.87 22.20 -15.57
C PRO A 124 -15.22 23.60 -15.51
N HIS A 125 -15.57 24.43 -14.52
CA HIS A 125 -14.98 25.77 -14.35
C HIS A 125 -13.84 25.81 -13.33
N SER A 126 -13.51 24.69 -12.68
CA SER A 126 -12.43 24.64 -11.71
C SER A 126 -11.07 24.47 -12.38
N GLN A 127 -10.08 25.18 -11.83
CA GLN A 127 -8.68 24.95 -12.19
C GLN A 127 -8.13 23.74 -11.45
N VAL A 128 -7.32 22.94 -12.15
CA VAL A 128 -6.50 21.88 -11.55
C VAL A 128 -5.04 22.30 -11.70
N ILE A 129 -4.29 22.28 -10.61
CA ILE A 129 -2.90 22.79 -10.55
C ILE A 129 -1.99 21.70 -9.99
N GLY A 130 -0.74 21.68 -10.46
CA GLY A 130 0.30 20.81 -9.90
C GLY A 130 0.65 19.57 -10.72
N GLU A 131 0.33 19.55 -12.03
CA GLU A 131 0.73 18.47 -12.95
C GLU A 131 2.23 18.13 -12.82
N GLU A 132 3.08 19.15 -12.86
CA GLU A 132 4.55 19.01 -12.76
C GLU A 132 5.07 19.01 -11.31
N ALA A 133 4.18 19.10 -10.31
CA ALA A 133 4.57 19.15 -8.90
C ALA A 133 4.84 17.75 -8.37
N GLY A 134 6.06 17.24 -8.55
CA GLY A 134 6.43 15.89 -8.08
C GLY A 134 6.55 15.71 -6.55
N THR A 135 6.51 16.80 -5.76
CA THR A 135 6.60 16.74 -4.29
C THR A 135 5.64 17.71 -3.62
N GLY A 136 5.40 17.51 -2.31
CA GLY A 136 4.56 18.39 -1.50
C GLY A 136 5.13 19.80 -1.39
N GLU A 137 6.46 19.96 -1.34
CA GLU A 137 7.14 21.26 -1.31
C GLU A 137 6.88 22.04 -2.60
N LYS A 138 7.07 21.39 -3.76
CA LYS A 138 6.81 22.02 -5.07
C LYS A 138 5.35 22.43 -5.21
N LEU A 139 4.43 21.56 -4.80
CA LEU A 139 3.00 21.88 -4.84
C LEU A 139 2.67 23.05 -3.90
N SER A 140 3.26 23.08 -2.71
CA SER A 140 3.02 24.16 -1.74
C SER A 140 3.42 25.53 -2.30
N GLY A 141 4.57 25.61 -3.00
CA GLY A 141 4.99 26.83 -3.69
C GLY A 141 3.98 27.28 -4.75
N LEU A 142 3.46 26.35 -5.56
CA LEU A 142 2.41 26.65 -6.54
C LEU A 142 1.11 27.11 -5.89
N ILE A 143 0.70 26.47 -4.79
CA ILE A 143 -0.50 26.84 -4.02
C ILE A 143 -0.36 28.26 -3.47
N LEU A 144 0.77 28.60 -2.85
CA LEU A 144 1.02 29.95 -2.30
C LEU A 144 0.91 31.01 -3.39
N ALA A 145 1.60 30.82 -4.52
CA ALA A 145 1.57 31.76 -5.63
C ALA A 145 0.17 31.93 -6.22
N HIS A 146 -0.52 30.82 -6.51
CA HIS A 146 -1.85 30.84 -7.10
C HIS A 146 -2.90 31.45 -6.15
N TYR A 147 -3.01 30.91 -4.94
CA TYR A 147 -4.10 31.24 -4.03
C TYR A 147 -3.99 32.67 -3.47
N ASN A 148 -2.77 33.16 -3.24
CA ASN A 148 -2.54 34.55 -2.83
C ASN A 148 -2.77 35.53 -4.00
N GLY A 149 -2.48 35.11 -5.23
CA GLY A 149 -2.77 35.89 -6.44
C GLY A 149 -4.26 36.12 -6.67
N LEU A 150 -5.10 35.12 -6.37
CA LEU A 150 -6.56 35.25 -6.51
C LEU A 150 -7.15 36.34 -5.60
N GLN A 151 -6.66 36.46 -4.36
CA GLN A 151 -7.14 37.47 -3.41
C GLN A 151 -6.83 38.90 -3.87
N ARG A 152 -5.60 39.12 -4.37
CA ARG A 152 -5.13 40.43 -4.86
C ARG A 152 -5.93 40.93 -6.06
N ASN A 153 -6.55 40.04 -6.83
CA ASN A 153 -7.39 40.41 -7.98
C ASN A 153 -8.86 40.69 -7.61
N THR A 154 -9.27 40.39 -6.37
CA THR A 154 -10.67 40.58 -5.90
C THR A 154 -10.85 41.76 -4.95
N SER A 155 -9.79 42.50 -4.65
CA SER A 155 -9.86 43.79 -3.96
C SER A 155 -10.36 44.86 -4.92
N ASP A 156 -11.65 44.81 -5.27
CA ASP A 156 -12.36 45.93 -5.87
C ASP A 156 -12.52 47.03 -4.80
N GLU A 157 -11.94 48.20 -5.07
CA GLU A 157 -12.01 49.41 -4.23
C GLU A 157 -13.44 49.98 -4.03
N ASN A 158 -14.50 49.33 -4.54
CA ASN A 158 -15.86 49.89 -4.58
C ASN A 158 -16.96 48.99 -3.97
N GLY A 159 -16.61 47.95 -3.21
CA GLY A 159 -17.60 47.14 -2.45
C GLY A 159 -18.07 47.85 -1.16
N PRO A 160 -19.38 47.88 -0.82
CA PRO A 160 -19.92 48.67 0.29
C PRO A 160 -19.70 48.05 1.68
N SER A 161 -18.51 47.48 1.95
CA SER A 161 -18.07 47.00 3.26
C SER A 161 -16.55 46.74 3.23
N GLY A 162 -15.76 47.69 3.75
CA GLY A 162 -14.30 47.62 3.85
C GLY A 162 -13.78 46.61 4.90
N GLY A 163 -14.23 45.36 4.83
CA GLY A 163 -13.72 44.25 5.63
C GLY A 163 -12.80 43.36 4.80
N ILE A 164 -11.59 43.07 5.30
CA ILE A 164 -10.70 42.07 4.72
C ILE A 164 -11.46 40.74 4.64
N ARG A 165 -11.70 40.24 3.43
CA ARG A 165 -12.39 38.96 3.23
C ARG A 165 -11.50 37.88 3.84
N LYS A 166 -11.98 37.24 4.92
CA LYS A 166 -11.22 36.20 5.62
C LYS A 166 -10.83 35.09 4.63
N LYS A 167 -9.52 34.86 4.52
CA LYS A 167 -8.94 33.84 3.65
C LYS A 167 -9.42 32.45 4.06
N LEU A 168 -10.01 31.72 3.12
CA LEU A 168 -10.53 30.38 3.39
C LEU A 168 -9.40 29.36 3.44
N PRO A 169 -9.48 28.35 4.32
CA PRO A 169 -8.53 27.25 4.32
C PRO A 169 -8.70 26.35 3.08
N LEU A 170 -7.73 25.47 2.85
CA LEU A 170 -7.80 24.39 1.86
C LEU A 170 -8.14 23.06 2.54
N LEU A 171 -8.99 22.27 1.90
CA LEU A 171 -9.32 20.91 2.35
C LEU A 171 -8.31 19.94 1.75
N PHE A 172 -7.53 19.25 2.59
CA PHE A 172 -6.52 18.32 2.13
C PHE A 172 -7.00 16.87 2.31
N LEU A 173 -7.34 16.20 1.20
CA LEU A 173 -7.81 14.81 1.21
C LEU A 173 -6.63 13.85 1.04
N VAL A 174 -6.36 13.06 2.08
CA VAL A 174 -5.14 12.24 2.19
C VAL A 174 -5.42 10.78 2.54
N GLY A 175 -4.39 9.94 2.40
CA GLY A 175 -4.35 8.65 3.08
C GLY A 175 -3.93 8.80 4.54
N GLU A 176 -4.23 7.82 5.38
CA GLU A 176 -3.78 7.78 6.77
C GLU A 176 -2.27 8.03 6.88
N GLN A 177 -1.50 7.30 6.06
CA GLN A 177 -0.08 7.53 5.88
C GLN A 177 0.14 8.70 4.91
N HIS A 178 0.52 9.86 5.44
CA HIS A 178 0.84 11.05 4.65
C HIS A 178 1.95 11.87 5.32
N ARG A 179 2.69 12.65 4.53
CA ARG A 179 3.67 13.61 5.05
C ARG A 179 2.98 14.95 5.31
N ASP A 180 3.42 15.65 6.34
CA ASP A 180 2.86 16.94 6.77
C ASP A 180 3.54 18.16 6.12
N ILE A 181 4.32 17.94 5.06
CA ILE A 181 5.06 18.99 4.34
C ILE A 181 4.13 20.10 3.85
N ILE A 182 2.99 19.76 3.22
CA ILE A 182 2.05 20.74 2.68
C ILE A 182 1.48 21.63 3.80
N PRO A 183 0.82 21.09 4.85
CA PRO A 183 0.31 21.93 5.93
C PRO A 183 1.42 22.73 6.62
N LYS A 184 2.61 22.14 6.87
CA LYS A 184 3.74 22.87 7.46
C LYS A 184 4.21 24.04 6.59
N THR A 185 4.28 23.86 5.28
CA THR A 185 4.76 24.88 4.35
C THR A 185 3.73 26.00 4.23
N LEU A 186 2.46 25.66 4.00
CA LEU A 186 1.38 26.63 3.79
C LEU A 186 1.03 27.44 5.05
N MET A 187 1.22 26.85 6.23
CA MET A 187 0.90 27.46 7.53
C MET A 187 2.15 27.96 8.28
N SER A 188 3.32 27.99 7.62
CA SER A 188 4.58 28.33 8.27
C SER A 188 4.55 29.72 8.91
N PRO A 189 5.03 29.89 10.15
CA PRO A 189 5.15 31.22 10.77
C PRO A 189 6.21 32.09 10.10
N SER A 190 7.07 31.51 9.24
CA SER A 190 8.04 32.27 8.43
C SER A 190 7.40 33.01 7.25
N LEU A 191 6.14 32.70 6.90
CA LEU A 191 5.37 33.45 5.92
C LEU A 191 4.70 34.64 6.60
N ASP A 192 4.51 35.72 5.84
CA ASP A 192 3.68 36.84 6.25
C ASP A 192 2.25 36.37 6.56
N GLU A 193 1.61 36.98 7.55
CA GLU A 193 0.31 36.53 8.05
C GLU A 193 -0.75 36.46 6.94
N GLU A 194 -0.72 37.40 6.00
CA GLU A 194 -1.63 37.47 4.85
C GLU A 194 -1.35 36.38 3.80
N GLU A 195 -0.10 35.90 3.73
CA GLU A 195 0.31 34.87 2.77
C GLU A 195 0.04 33.46 3.27
N ARG A 196 -0.07 33.24 4.58
CA ARG A 196 -0.38 31.94 5.17
C ARG A 196 -1.73 31.41 4.69
N ILE A 197 -1.81 30.10 4.47
CA ILE A 197 -3.02 29.41 4.00
C ILE A 197 -3.34 28.29 5.00
N GLY A 198 -4.48 28.38 5.67
CA GLY A 198 -4.94 27.33 6.56
C GLY A 198 -5.17 26.02 5.80
N VAL A 199 -4.85 24.88 6.41
CA VAL A 199 -5.09 23.55 5.84
C VAL A 199 -5.89 22.71 6.82
N VAL A 200 -7.01 22.16 6.35
CA VAL A 200 -7.81 21.18 7.08
C VAL A 200 -7.58 19.82 6.45
N THR A 201 -6.89 18.93 7.16
CA THR A 201 -6.59 17.58 6.67
C THR A 201 -7.71 16.61 6.99
N MET A 202 -8.09 15.79 6.01
CA MET A 202 -9.08 14.72 6.16
C MET A 202 -8.57 13.43 5.53
N VAL A 203 -8.49 12.38 6.34
CA VAL A 203 -8.12 11.04 5.88
C VAL A 203 -9.32 10.41 5.17
N VAL A 204 -9.18 10.12 3.87
CA VAL A 204 -10.25 9.54 3.02
C VAL A 204 -9.98 8.11 2.60
N TYR A 205 -8.78 7.59 2.88
CA TYR A 205 -8.48 6.17 2.73
C TYR A 205 -7.38 5.73 3.68
N GLU A 206 -7.35 4.43 3.93
CA GLU A 206 -6.40 3.77 4.81
C GLU A 206 -5.78 2.61 4.06
N THR A 207 -4.52 2.29 4.35
CA THR A 207 -3.83 1.13 3.76
C THR A 207 -3.60 0.13 4.87
N GLY A 208 -4.33 -0.97 4.84
CA GLY A 208 -4.31 -1.99 5.87
C GLY A 208 -3.87 -3.34 5.33
N VAL A 209 -3.62 -4.28 6.24
CA VAL A 209 -3.52 -5.69 5.89
C VAL A 209 -4.90 -6.18 5.45
N MET A 210 -4.97 -6.94 4.35
CA MET A 210 -6.24 -7.49 3.89
C MET A 210 -6.83 -8.43 4.94
N GLU A 211 -8.13 -8.30 5.17
CA GLU A 211 -8.83 -9.17 6.12
C GLU A 211 -8.73 -10.66 5.73
N SER A 212 -8.76 -10.95 4.43
CA SER A 212 -8.63 -12.32 3.91
C SER A 212 -7.19 -12.86 3.93
N PHE A 213 -6.16 -12.01 4.12
CA PHE A 213 -4.76 -12.38 3.93
C PHE A 213 -4.36 -13.66 4.68
N GLY A 214 -4.70 -13.76 5.97
CA GLY A 214 -4.35 -14.92 6.78
C GLY A 214 -5.00 -16.21 6.28
N GLN A 215 -6.28 -16.13 5.91
CA GLN A 215 -7.04 -17.27 5.39
C GLN A 215 -6.54 -17.71 4.01
N ASP A 216 -6.30 -16.76 3.11
CA ASP A 216 -5.76 -16.98 1.77
C ASP A 216 -4.38 -17.62 1.84
N PHE A 217 -3.52 -17.14 2.74
CA PHE A 217 -2.19 -17.70 2.96
C PHE A 217 -2.27 -19.16 3.45
N VAL A 218 -3.08 -19.43 4.47
CA VAL A 218 -3.26 -20.81 4.98
C VAL A 218 -3.86 -21.72 3.92
N ALA A 219 -4.85 -21.25 3.15
CA ALA A 219 -5.44 -22.03 2.07
C ALA A 219 -4.40 -22.41 1.00
N ALA A 220 -3.52 -21.48 0.64
CA ALA A 220 -2.47 -21.71 -0.33
C ALA A 220 -1.40 -22.71 0.17
N LEU A 221 -1.08 -22.69 1.48
CA LEU A 221 -0.19 -23.67 2.11
C LEU A 221 -0.84 -25.07 2.21
N LYS A 222 -2.11 -25.16 2.62
CA LYS A 222 -2.85 -26.43 2.69
C LYS A 222 -2.96 -27.10 1.32
N LYS A 223 -3.20 -26.33 0.26
CA LYS A 223 -3.28 -26.84 -1.11
C LYS A 223 -1.97 -27.53 -1.52
N GLU A 224 -0.83 -26.95 -1.18
CA GLU A 224 0.47 -27.55 -1.48
C GLU A 224 0.73 -28.79 -0.62
N GLU A 225 0.37 -28.77 0.66
CA GLU A 225 0.48 -29.95 1.53
C GLU A 225 -0.34 -31.14 1.01
N GLN A 226 -1.59 -30.88 0.60
CA GLN A 226 -2.47 -31.90 0.02
C GLN A 226 -1.92 -32.46 -1.29
N ALA A 227 -1.39 -31.61 -2.17
CA ALA A 227 -0.76 -32.03 -3.42
C ALA A 227 0.48 -32.90 -3.16
N ASN A 228 1.27 -32.60 -2.13
CA ASN A 228 2.42 -33.41 -1.76
C ASN A 228 2.01 -34.76 -1.14
N ASN A 229 0.95 -34.78 -0.32
CA ASN A 229 0.45 -36.03 0.28
C ASN A 229 -0.16 -36.97 -0.76
N ALA A 230 -0.87 -36.46 -1.77
CA ALA A 230 -1.47 -37.27 -2.85
C ALA A 230 -0.41 -37.98 -3.72
N ASN A 231 0.81 -37.43 -3.79
CA ASN A 231 1.93 -38.01 -4.54
C ASN A 231 2.70 -39.09 -3.76
N ILE A 232 2.39 -39.30 -2.48
CA ILE A 232 2.99 -40.35 -1.66
C ILE A 232 2.11 -41.60 -1.76
N SER A 233 2.54 -42.57 -2.55
CA SER A 233 2.00 -43.93 -2.48
C SER A 233 2.18 -44.45 -1.04
N ALA A 234 1.13 -45.04 -0.47
CA ALA A 234 1.14 -45.62 0.88
C ALA A 234 2.30 -46.64 1.01
N GLY A 235 3.45 -46.19 1.51
CA GLY A 235 4.65 -47.03 1.64
C GLY A 235 6.00 -46.32 1.46
N ASN A 236 6.07 -45.10 0.90
CA ASN A 236 7.34 -44.42 0.66
C ASN A 236 7.35 -42.99 1.23
N MET A 237 7.33 -42.84 2.56
CA MET A 237 7.59 -41.53 3.18
C MET A 237 9.07 -41.19 3.00
N SER A 238 9.37 -40.20 2.17
CA SER A 238 10.70 -39.57 2.21
C SER A 238 10.86 -38.88 3.56
N PRO A 239 11.93 -39.14 4.32
CA PRO A 239 12.20 -38.45 5.58
C PRO A 239 12.53 -36.96 5.40
N HIS A 240 12.75 -36.50 4.15
CA HIS A 240 13.19 -35.14 3.87
C HIS A 240 12.03 -34.17 3.65
N LYS A 241 12.07 -33.07 4.39
CA LYS A 241 11.14 -31.95 4.24
C LYS A 241 11.31 -31.26 2.88
N GLN A 242 10.20 -30.92 2.25
CA GLN A 242 10.19 -30.17 1.00
C GLN A 242 10.53 -28.71 1.26
N LEU A 243 11.49 -28.16 0.52
CA LEU A 243 11.82 -26.74 0.63
C LEU A 243 10.65 -25.89 0.15
N MET A 244 10.34 -24.84 0.89
CA MET A 244 9.31 -23.86 0.55
C MET A 244 9.78 -22.46 0.94
N TRP A 245 9.52 -21.49 0.07
CA TRP A 245 9.87 -20.09 0.29
C TRP A 245 8.65 -19.23 0.55
N VAL A 246 8.74 -18.35 1.55
CA VAL A 246 7.80 -17.25 1.80
C VAL A 246 8.57 -15.95 1.64
N VAL A 247 8.18 -15.14 0.66
CA VAL A 247 8.86 -13.90 0.28
C VAL A 247 8.04 -12.70 0.72
N VAL A 248 8.61 -11.88 1.60
CA VAL A 248 7.93 -10.77 2.27
C VAL A 248 8.37 -9.44 1.66
N PHE A 249 7.41 -8.69 1.13
CA PHE A 249 7.67 -7.43 0.41
C PHE A 249 7.58 -6.18 1.29
N SER A 250 6.92 -6.27 2.44
CA SER A 250 6.74 -5.14 3.35
C SER A 250 6.58 -5.60 4.80
N PRO A 251 6.82 -4.73 5.79
CA PRO A 251 6.48 -4.98 7.20
C PRO A 251 5.03 -5.41 7.42
N SER A 252 4.11 -4.84 6.63
CA SER A 252 2.69 -5.17 6.70
C SER A 252 2.45 -6.65 6.42
N GLY A 253 1.68 -7.32 7.28
CA GLY A 253 1.38 -8.76 7.19
C GLY A 253 2.39 -9.68 7.86
N CYS A 254 3.55 -9.17 8.34
CA CYS A 254 4.57 -10.00 9.01
C CYS A 254 3.99 -10.77 10.23
N LYS A 255 3.27 -10.08 11.12
CA LYS A 255 2.66 -10.70 12.30
C LYS A 255 1.73 -11.86 11.93
N VAL A 256 0.78 -11.60 11.02
CA VAL A 256 -0.21 -12.58 10.56
C VAL A 256 0.47 -13.76 9.86
N MET A 257 1.46 -13.50 9.01
CA MET A 257 2.27 -14.55 8.38
C MET A 257 2.97 -15.43 9.42
N LEU A 258 3.65 -14.84 10.41
CA LEU A 258 4.39 -15.59 11.44
C LEU A 258 3.46 -16.46 12.29
N GLN A 259 2.30 -15.95 12.68
CA GLN A 259 1.27 -16.72 13.39
C GLN A 259 0.82 -17.92 12.56
N HIS A 260 0.56 -17.73 11.26
CA HIS A 260 0.15 -18.83 10.37
C HIS A 260 1.27 -19.81 10.00
N LEU A 261 2.52 -19.42 10.12
CA LEU A 261 3.67 -20.31 10.04
C LEU A 261 3.97 -21.03 11.37
N GLY A 262 3.24 -20.72 12.46
CA GLY A 262 3.51 -21.27 13.79
C GLY A 262 4.84 -20.81 14.38
N LEU A 263 5.33 -19.64 13.94
CA LEU A 263 6.57 -19.01 14.42
C LEU A 263 6.31 -17.90 15.46
N LEU A 264 5.05 -17.55 15.66
CA LEU A 264 4.59 -16.63 16.69
C LEU A 264 3.30 -17.21 17.30
N GLU A 265 3.13 -17.08 18.61
CA GLU A 265 1.91 -17.50 19.27
C GLU A 265 0.72 -16.61 18.84
N GLU A 266 -0.47 -17.21 18.81
CA GLU A 266 -1.71 -16.45 18.59
C GLU A 266 -2.00 -15.64 19.85
N ASP A 267 -2.42 -14.38 19.70
CA ASP A 267 -2.75 -13.53 20.85
C ASP A 267 -3.91 -14.18 21.62
N GLN A 268 -3.66 -14.71 22.82
CA GLN A 268 -4.75 -15.11 23.71
C GLN A 268 -5.39 -13.85 24.30
N PRO A 269 -6.72 -13.73 24.32
CA PRO A 269 -7.38 -12.61 24.97
C PRO A 269 -7.15 -12.69 26.49
N GLY A 270 -6.15 -11.95 27.00
CA GLY A 270 -5.89 -11.82 28.44
C GLY A 270 -4.43 -11.74 28.88
N GLU A 271 -3.45 -12.08 28.03
CA GLU A 271 -2.02 -12.05 28.40
C GLU A 271 -1.21 -11.11 27.50
N HIS A 272 -0.76 -9.99 28.06
CA HIS A 272 0.18 -9.06 27.42
C HIS A 272 1.63 -9.52 27.61
N THR A 273 1.98 -10.71 27.14
CA THR A 273 3.40 -11.10 27.02
C THR A 273 3.57 -11.99 25.79
N SER A 274 3.99 -11.38 24.68
CA SER A 274 4.43 -12.12 23.50
C SER A 274 5.75 -12.83 23.80
N SER A 275 5.67 -14.08 24.28
CA SER A 275 6.86 -14.93 24.40
C SER A 275 7.30 -15.39 23.02
N VAL A 276 8.43 -14.88 22.55
CA VAL A 276 9.11 -15.38 21.35
C VAL A 276 9.98 -16.58 21.75
N GLN A 277 9.94 -17.66 20.96
CA GLN A 277 10.89 -18.76 21.13
C GLN A 277 12.33 -18.25 20.91
N PRO A 278 13.30 -18.63 21.75
CA PRO A 278 14.65 -18.09 21.68
C PRO A 278 15.34 -18.40 20.34
N PRO A 279 16.19 -17.50 19.83
CA PRO A 279 16.89 -17.69 18.57
C PRO A 279 17.89 -18.84 18.69
N GLY A 280 17.89 -19.75 17.71
CA GLY A 280 19.00 -20.70 17.52
C GLY A 280 18.68 -22.20 17.52
N LYS A 281 17.41 -22.64 17.48
CA LYS A 281 17.11 -24.06 17.23
C LYS A 281 16.11 -24.19 16.08
N ASN A 282 16.52 -24.93 15.04
CA ASN A 282 15.73 -25.44 13.91
C ASN A 282 14.33 -24.82 13.79
N ARG A 283 14.20 -23.79 12.94
CA ARG A 283 12.92 -23.14 12.58
C ARG A 283 12.03 -24.09 11.77
N THR A 284 11.72 -25.24 12.32
CA THR A 284 10.70 -26.10 11.76
C THR A 284 9.37 -25.51 12.18
N SER A 285 8.64 -24.96 11.22
CA SER A 285 7.21 -24.71 11.41
C SER A 285 6.59 -25.97 12.00
N SER A 286 6.15 -25.91 13.26
CA SER A 286 5.44 -27.01 13.91
C SER A 286 4.13 -27.30 13.19
N ARG A 287 3.54 -26.26 12.59
CA ARG A 287 2.27 -26.30 11.86
C ARG A 287 2.41 -26.92 10.46
N TRP A 288 3.61 -26.90 9.87
CA TRP A 288 3.89 -27.35 8.51
C TRP A 288 5.06 -28.37 8.50
N PRO A 289 4.91 -29.53 9.18
CA PRO A 289 6.03 -30.43 9.48
C PRO A 289 6.68 -31.06 8.23
N ARG A 290 5.97 -31.09 7.10
CA ARG A 290 6.44 -31.59 5.81
C ARG A 290 7.35 -30.61 5.07
N PHE A 291 7.37 -29.35 5.47
CA PHE A 291 8.10 -28.29 4.78
C PHE A 291 9.29 -27.79 5.58
N ASP A 292 10.39 -27.53 4.88
CA ASP A 292 11.46 -26.66 5.34
C ASP A 292 11.09 -25.24 4.90
N CYS A 293 10.40 -24.50 5.78
CA CYS A 293 9.89 -23.16 5.51
C CYS A 293 11.03 -22.13 5.65
N ARG A 294 11.38 -21.48 4.55
CA ARG A 294 12.36 -20.39 4.51
C ARG A 294 11.67 -19.06 4.28
N ILE A 295 12.13 -18.02 4.97
CA ILE A 295 11.63 -16.65 4.83
C ILE A 295 12.67 -15.79 4.14
N ALA A 296 12.29 -15.16 3.02
CA ALA A 296 13.08 -14.12 2.38
C ALA A 296 12.39 -12.77 2.54
N THR A 297 13.15 -11.71 2.80
CA THR A 297 12.66 -10.32 2.74
C THR A 297 13.26 -9.61 1.55
N ILE A 298 12.47 -8.74 0.91
CA ILE A 298 12.92 -8.03 -0.30
C ILE A 298 13.83 -6.82 -0.02
N GLY A 299 14.09 -6.53 1.26
CA GLY A 299 14.99 -5.45 1.65
C GLY A 299 15.10 -5.27 3.18
N PRO A 300 16.03 -4.40 3.61
CA PRO A 300 16.41 -4.26 5.01
C PRO A 300 15.27 -3.77 5.92
N THR A 301 14.40 -2.88 5.44
CA THR A 301 13.26 -2.38 6.22
C THR A 301 12.37 -3.52 6.73
N THR A 302 12.08 -4.51 5.89
CA THR A 302 11.22 -5.65 6.26
C THR A 302 11.98 -6.63 7.16
N ARG A 303 13.28 -6.88 6.89
CA ARG A 303 14.16 -7.67 7.77
C ARG A 303 14.19 -7.08 9.18
N ASP A 304 14.50 -5.80 9.29
CA ASP A 304 14.67 -5.11 10.56
C ASP A 304 13.35 -5.10 11.36
N HIS A 305 12.21 -5.03 10.66
CA HIS A 305 10.90 -5.18 11.28
C HIS A 305 10.68 -6.60 11.85
N LEU A 306 11.02 -7.65 11.10
CA LEU A 306 10.91 -9.04 11.58
C LEU A 306 11.79 -9.29 12.81
N VAL A 307 13.02 -8.78 12.78
CA VAL A 307 14.00 -8.92 13.88
C VAL A 307 13.57 -8.11 15.09
N SER A 308 13.27 -6.83 14.92
CA SER A 308 13.04 -5.92 16.06
C SER A 308 11.71 -6.18 16.76
N ASN A 309 10.66 -6.57 16.03
CA ASN A 309 9.32 -6.69 16.60
C ASN A 309 8.91 -8.13 16.92
N PHE A 310 9.54 -9.12 16.28
CA PHE A 310 9.17 -10.53 16.48
C PHE A 310 10.37 -11.42 16.80
N ALA A 311 11.59 -10.87 16.88
CA ALA A 311 12.84 -11.63 17.05
C ALA A 311 12.97 -12.81 16.07
N VAL A 312 12.41 -12.65 14.86
CA VAL A 312 12.53 -13.63 13.77
C VAL A 312 13.54 -13.12 12.75
N GLN A 313 14.66 -13.85 12.62
CA GLN A 313 15.65 -13.60 11.58
C GLN A 313 15.20 -14.25 10.27
N PRO A 314 14.96 -13.50 9.17
CA PRO A 314 14.71 -14.11 7.87
C PRO A 314 15.97 -14.85 7.38
N ASP A 315 15.76 -15.91 6.62
CA ASP A 315 16.82 -16.73 6.02
C ASP A 315 17.58 -15.95 4.93
N VAL A 316 16.89 -15.04 4.24
CA VAL A 316 17.45 -14.18 3.21
C VAL A 316 16.94 -12.76 3.37
N CYS A 317 17.83 -11.77 3.20
CA CYS A 317 17.46 -10.39 2.93
C CYS A 317 18.08 -10.00 1.59
N ALA A 318 17.24 -9.81 0.57
CA ALA A 318 17.71 -9.41 -0.75
C ALA A 318 18.42 -8.06 -0.69
N GLU A 319 19.58 -7.94 -1.34
CA GLU A 319 20.32 -6.68 -1.44
C GLU A 319 19.60 -5.65 -2.31
N LYS A 320 18.92 -6.15 -3.35
CA LYS A 320 18.11 -5.36 -4.28
C LYS A 320 16.68 -5.89 -4.25
N PRO A 321 15.67 -5.00 -4.25
CA PRO A 321 14.27 -5.41 -4.25
C PRO A 321 13.80 -5.85 -5.65
N SER A 322 14.51 -6.80 -6.25
CA SER A 322 14.31 -7.29 -7.62
C SER A 322 14.28 -8.84 -7.65
N PRO A 323 13.75 -9.45 -8.72
CA PRO A 323 13.77 -10.91 -8.85
C PRO A 323 15.18 -11.51 -8.83
N ASP A 324 16.13 -10.84 -9.49
CA ASP A 324 17.57 -11.18 -9.48
C ASP A 324 18.19 -11.04 -8.08
N GLY A 325 17.93 -9.93 -7.37
CA GLY A 325 18.43 -9.75 -6.00
C GLY A 325 17.85 -10.77 -5.02
N LEU A 326 16.61 -11.24 -5.23
CA LEU A 326 16.05 -12.35 -4.48
C LEU A 326 16.73 -13.67 -4.82
N TRP A 327 16.97 -13.94 -6.11
CA TRP A 327 17.62 -15.16 -6.59
C TRP A 327 19.01 -15.34 -5.98
N GLU A 328 19.84 -14.28 -6.04
CA GLU A 328 21.19 -14.25 -5.47
C GLU A 328 21.22 -14.70 -4.00
N GLY A 329 20.17 -14.34 -3.23
CA GLY A 329 20.05 -14.74 -1.84
C GLY A 329 19.55 -16.17 -1.63
N ILE A 330 18.58 -16.65 -2.43
CA ILE A 330 17.96 -17.97 -2.20
C ILE A 330 18.69 -19.13 -2.90
N GLU A 331 19.41 -18.87 -4.00
CA GLU A 331 20.10 -19.90 -4.79
C GLU A 331 21.08 -20.73 -3.96
N PRO A 332 21.97 -20.15 -3.13
CA PRO A 332 22.92 -20.94 -2.34
C PRO A 332 22.23 -21.93 -1.39
N ILE A 333 21.10 -21.53 -0.80
CA ILE A 333 20.31 -22.36 0.12
C ILE A 333 19.60 -23.49 -0.64
N ILE A 334 19.10 -23.20 -1.86
CA ILE A 334 18.49 -24.22 -2.72
C ILE A 334 19.53 -25.27 -3.13
N GLU A 335 20.73 -24.85 -3.53
CA GLU A 335 21.81 -25.76 -3.91
C GLU A 335 22.35 -26.59 -2.73
N GLU A 336 22.40 -26.02 -1.53
CA GLU A 336 22.67 -26.77 -0.30
C GLU A 336 21.59 -27.83 -0.02
N TRP A 337 20.31 -27.45 -0.11
CA TRP A 337 19.18 -28.37 0.09
C TRP A 337 19.13 -29.50 -0.96
N LYS A 338 19.51 -29.21 -2.22
CA LYS A 338 19.62 -30.25 -3.26
C LYS A 338 20.75 -31.23 -2.92
N ARG A 339 21.93 -30.72 -2.55
CA ARG A 339 23.09 -31.55 -2.19
C ARG A 339 22.81 -32.46 -1.00
N SER A 340 22.13 -31.97 0.05
CA SER A 340 21.77 -32.81 1.19
C SER A 340 20.85 -33.98 0.79
N ARG A 341 19.97 -33.77 -0.19
CA ARG A 341 19.09 -34.85 -0.71
C ARG A 341 19.78 -35.86 -1.61
N GLU A 342 20.90 -35.49 -2.22
CA GLU A 342 21.69 -36.40 -3.06
C GLU A 342 22.63 -37.27 -2.23
N GLN A 343 23.14 -36.75 -1.10
CA GLN A 343 24.00 -37.51 -0.18
C GLN A 343 23.25 -38.58 0.61
N ASP A 344 21.93 -38.43 0.79
CA ASP A 344 21.07 -39.37 1.52
C ASP A 344 20.40 -40.43 0.62
N ARG A 345 20.78 -40.52 -0.67
CA ARG A 345 20.25 -41.47 -1.67
C ARG A 345 21.20 -42.61 -1.97
#